data_AF-A0A7C9D5K3-F1
#
_entry.id   AF-A0A7C9D5K3-F1
#
_cell.length_a   1.000
_cell.length_b   1.000
_cell.length_c   1.000
_cell.angle_alpha   90.00
_cell.angle_beta   90.00
_cell.angle_gamma   90.00
#
_symmetry.space_group_name_H-M   'P 1'
#
loop_
_entity.id
_entity.type
_entity.pdbx_description
1 polymer ?
#
loop_
_entity_poly.entity_id
_entity_poly.type
_entity_poly.pdbx_seq_one_letter_code
_entity_poly.pdbx_strand_id
1 'polypeptide(L)'
;NRKNPPLTLCGIKSMATDRTLQPQRRQQTMSPFDVRLSLLSALASQSFSLSQRVLADLATETARYVFPKRFESRNLEEALMAVPDLETINFKVLSRKDQYEIREVEPYFVAETTMPGKKGFDFFGASQSFNVLAEYLFEYTE
;
A
#
# COMPACT_ATOMS: atom_id res chain seq x y z
N ASN A 1 27.84 68.43 42.04
CA ASN A 1 28.51 68.42 40.73
C ASN A 1 27.44 68.24 39.65
N ARG A 2 27.44 69.14 38.65
CA ARG A 2 26.61 69.34 37.43
C ARG A 2 25.91 68.08 36.84
N LYS A 3 24.82 68.07 36.05
CA LYS A 3 23.85 69.01 35.40
C LYS A 3 22.76 68.12 34.72
N ASN A 4 21.50 68.57 34.65
CA ASN A 4 20.38 68.06 33.78
C ASN A 4 20.69 68.28 32.27
N PRO A 5 19.89 67.88 31.21
CA PRO A 5 18.41 67.68 31.12
C PRO A 5 17.94 66.65 30.01
N PRO A 6 16.79 66.76 29.29
CA PRO A 6 15.39 66.50 29.70
C PRO A 6 14.51 65.66 28.70
N LEU A 7 13.23 65.46 29.06
CA LEU A 7 12.04 65.07 28.24
C LEU A 7 12.01 63.58 27.78
N THR A 8 10.88 62.88 27.58
CA THR A 8 9.50 63.30 27.29
C THR A 8 8.58 62.08 27.43
N LEU A 9 7.39 62.29 27.97
CA LEU A 9 6.10 61.82 27.44
C LEU A 9 5.98 60.33 27.05
N CYS A 10 5.53 59.50 27.99
CA CYS A 10 4.79 58.29 27.65
C CYS A 10 3.42 58.69 27.09
N GLY A 11 3.34 58.96 25.78
CA GLY A 11 2.11 58.68 25.04
C GLY A 11 1.92 57.16 25.03
N ILE A 12 0.72 56.59 24.99
CA ILE A 12 -0.27 56.79 23.95
C ILE A 12 -1.60 56.17 24.44
N LYS A 13 -2.69 56.94 24.28
CA LYS A 13 -4.12 56.59 24.07
C LYS A 13 -4.92 55.86 25.16
N SER A 14 -5.71 56.68 25.85
CA SER A 14 -7.18 56.60 25.99
C SER A 14 -7.84 55.23 25.72
N MET A 15 -8.29 54.60 26.81
CA MET A 15 -9.34 53.58 26.79
C MET A 15 -10.69 54.27 26.59
N ALA A 16 -11.02 54.60 25.34
CA ALA A 16 -12.37 54.94 24.95
C ALA A 16 -13.09 53.64 24.58
N THR A 17 -13.88 53.12 25.52
CA THR A 17 -15.05 52.30 25.24
C THR A 17 -15.91 53.02 24.20
N ASP A 18 -15.86 52.56 22.95
CA ASP A 18 -16.86 52.96 21.96
C ASP A 18 -17.34 51.72 21.19
N ARG A 19 -18.54 51.31 21.58
CA ARG A 19 -19.62 50.81 20.74
C ARG A 19 -19.25 49.74 19.71
N THR A 20 -19.63 48.51 20.08
CA THR A 20 -20.49 47.63 19.27
C THR A 20 -20.81 48.16 17.86
N LEU A 21 -20.02 47.75 16.88
CA LEU A 21 -20.49 47.55 15.53
C LEU A 21 -20.28 46.08 15.22
N GLN A 22 -21.30 45.29 15.58
CA GLN A 22 -21.54 43.99 14.98
C GLN A 22 -21.42 44.16 13.46
N PRO A 23 -20.67 43.31 12.73
CA PRO A 23 -21.07 43.06 11.36
C PRO A 23 -22.47 42.46 11.49
N GLN A 24 -23.47 43.16 10.98
CA GLN A 24 -24.79 42.60 10.76
C GLN A 24 -24.57 41.28 10.01
N ARG A 25 -24.60 40.16 10.72
CA ARG A 25 -25.09 38.92 10.14
C ARG A 25 -26.49 39.30 9.72
N ARG A 26 -26.64 39.65 8.43
CA ARG A 26 -27.90 39.49 7.74
C ARG A 26 -28.34 38.07 8.08
N GLN A 27 -29.20 37.96 9.09
CA GLN A 27 -30.10 36.84 9.21
C GLN A 27 -31.02 37.02 8.00
N GLN A 28 -30.50 36.68 6.82
CA GLN A 28 -31.36 36.22 5.76
C GLN A 28 -32.11 35.09 6.43
N THR A 29 -33.41 35.31 6.61
CA THR A 29 -34.38 34.26 6.89
C THR A 29 -34.26 33.28 5.72
N MET A 30 -33.25 32.44 5.78
CA MET A 30 -33.09 31.32 4.88
C MET A 30 -34.35 30.50 5.05
N SER A 31 -35.04 30.25 3.94
CA SER A 31 -36.23 29.42 4.02
C SER A 31 -35.80 28.07 4.63
N PRO A 32 -36.64 27.40 5.43
CA PRO A 32 -36.32 26.07 5.96
C PRO A 32 -35.91 25.08 4.86
N PHE A 33 -36.36 25.32 3.62
CA PHE A 33 -35.98 24.58 2.44
C PHE A 33 -34.54 24.88 1.98
N ASP A 34 -34.10 26.15 1.96
CA ASP A 34 -32.72 26.51 1.62
C ASP A 34 -31.70 25.97 2.62
N VAL A 35 -32.08 25.90 3.91
CA VAL A 35 -31.25 25.26 4.95
C VAL A 35 -31.13 23.77 4.68
N ARG A 36 -32.21 23.10 4.27
CA ARG A 36 -32.18 21.68 3.92
C ARG A 36 -31.39 21.41 2.65
N LEU A 37 -31.53 22.25 1.63
CA LEU A 37 -30.77 22.13 0.38
C LEU A 37 -29.27 22.37 0.59
N SER A 38 -28.90 23.38 1.38
CA SER A 38 -27.50 23.62 1.72
C SER A 38 -26.92 22.51 2.58
N LEU A 39 -27.70 21.94 3.51
CA LEU A 39 -27.29 20.78 4.30
C LEU A 39 -27.13 19.52 3.45
N LEU A 40 -28.07 19.23 2.54
CA LEU A 40 -27.98 18.11 1.60
C LEU A 40 -26.81 18.27 0.65
N SER A 41 -26.55 19.48 0.16
CA SER A 41 -25.39 19.79 -0.69
C SER A 41 -24.07 19.65 0.06
N ALA A 42 -24.02 20.12 1.32
CA ALA A 42 -22.85 19.94 2.17
C ALA A 42 -22.60 18.46 2.49
N LEU A 43 -23.66 17.70 2.77
CA LEU A 43 -23.59 16.25 3.03
C LEU A 43 -23.21 15.48 1.77
N ALA A 44 -23.74 15.85 0.61
CA ALA A 44 -23.36 15.30 -0.69
C ALA A 44 -21.89 15.60 -0.98
N SER A 45 -21.41 16.82 -0.72
CA SER A 45 -20.00 17.19 -0.92
C SER A 45 -19.07 16.41 0.03
N GLN A 46 -19.47 16.23 1.29
CA GLN A 46 -18.71 15.47 2.28
C GLN A 46 -18.67 13.97 1.92
N SER A 47 -19.81 13.36 1.59
CA SER A 47 -19.87 11.95 1.17
C SER A 47 -19.18 11.72 -0.17
N PHE A 48 -19.24 12.68 -1.10
CA PHE A 48 -18.55 12.61 -2.39
C PHE A 48 -17.03 12.68 -2.24
N SER A 49 -16.51 13.54 -1.37
CA SER A 49 -15.06 13.60 -1.10
C SER A 49 -14.53 12.32 -0.44
N LEU A 50 -15.30 11.71 0.48
CA LEU A 50 -14.97 10.39 1.04
C LEU A 50 -15.03 9.30 -0.03
N SER A 51 -16.05 9.31 -0.89
CA SER A 51 -16.22 8.34 -1.98
C SER A 51 -15.09 8.44 -3.00
N GLN A 52 -14.65 9.66 -3.35
CA GLN A 52 -13.49 9.85 -4.22
C GLN A 52 -12.21 9.29 -3.61
N ARG A 53 -11.98 9.47 -2.31
CA ARG A 53 -10.81 8.89 -1.64
C ARG A 53 -10.87 7.36 -1.65
N VAL A 54 -12.02 6.77 -1.31
CA VAL A 54 -12.20 5.30 -1.32
C VAL A 54 -12.08 4.73 -2.74
N LEU A 55 -12.63 5.40 -3.75
CA LEU A 55 -12.49 5.00 -5.15
C LEU A 55 -11.06 5.17 -5.65
N ALA A 56 -10.36 6.22 -5.23
CA ALA A 56 -8.94 6.37 -5.52
C ALA A 56 -8.13 5.25 -4.86
N ASP A 57 -8.32 4.99 -3.57
CA ASP A 57 -7.62 3.93 -2.83
C ASP A 57 -7.93 2.54 -3.45
N LEU A 58 -9.19 2.27 -3.80
CA LEU A 58 -9.59 1.05 -4.49
C LEU A 58 -9.01 0.97 -5.91
N ALA A 59 -8.98 2.05 -6.68
CA ALA A 59 -8.36 2.08 -8.00
C ALA A 59 -6.84 1.88 -7.90
N THR A 60 -6.20 2.42 -6.87
CA THR A 60 -4.76 2.21 -6.65
C THR A 60 -4.47 0.78 -6.19
N GLU A 61 -5.32 0.19 -5.35
CA GLU A 61 -5.15 -1.18 -4.86
C GLU A 61 -5.47 -2.18 -5.96
N THR A 62 -6.58 -2.02 -6.69
CA THR A 62 -6.91 -2.84 -7.86
C THR A 62 -5.90 -2.69 -8.98
N ALA A 63 -5.32 -1.49 -9.19
CA ALA A 63 -4.23 -1.32 -10.15
C ALA A 63 -2.99 -2.13 -9.78
N ARG A 64 -2.70 -2.44 -8.51
CA ARG A 64 -1.55 -3.30 -8.16
C ARG A 64 -1.74 -4.74 -8.63
N TYR A 65 -2.97 -5.23 -8.61
CA TYR A 65 -3.29 -6.61 -8.98
C TYR A 65 -3.67 -6.76 -10.46
N VAL A 66 -4.27 -5.72 -11.08
CA VAL A 66 -4.70 -5.73 -12.49
C VAL A 66 -3.61 -5.17 -13.43
N PHE A 67 -2.79 -4.24 -12.95
CA PHE A 67 -1.60 -3.75 -13.64
C PHE A 67 -0.38 -4.15 -12.83
N PRO A 68 0.08 -5.41 -12.91
CA PRO A 68 1.35 -5.78 -12.33
C PRO A 68 2.39 -4.77 -12.83
N LYS A 69 3.05 -4.06 -11.91
CA LYS A 69 4.11 -3.12 -12.26
C LYS A 69 5.03 -3.85 -13.23
N ARG A 70 5.11 -3.32 -14.45
CA ARG A 70 5.72 -3.94 -15.62
C ARG A 70 7.02 -4.65 -15.25
N PHE A 71 6.95 -5.96 -15.06
CA PHE A 71 8.08 -6.81 -15.33
C PHE A 71 8.21 -6.76 -16.85
N GLU A 72 9.12 -5.92 -17.35
CA GLU A 72 9.57 -5.99 -18.74
C GLU A 72 10.40 -7.27 -18.94
N SER A 73 9.85 -8.43 -18.58
CA SER A 73 10.49 -9.71 -18.86
C SER A 73 10.36 -9.96 -20.36
N ARG A 74 11.42 -9.67 -21.10
CA ARG A 74 11.48 -9.88 -22.55
C ARG A 74 11.46 -11.37 -22.89
N ASN A 75 11.83 -12.22 -21.92
CA ASN A 75 11.85 -13.68 -22.00
C ASN A 75 11.32 -14.33 -20.70
N LEU A 76 10.85 -15.58 -20.80
CA LEU A 76 10.41 -16.39 -19.66
C LEU A 76 11.49 -16.52 -18.58
N GLU A 77 12.76 -16.62 -18.98
CA GLU A 77 13.90 -16.65 -18.08
C GLU A 77 14.00 -15.39 -17.20
N GLU A 78 13.79 -14.21 -17.79
CA GLU A 78 13.79 -12.94 -17.06
C GLU A 78 12.59 -12.84 -16.11
N ALA A 79 11.43 -13.41 -16.50
CA ALA A 79 10.27 -13.50 -15.64
C ALA A 79 10.50 -14.43 -14.44
N LEU A 80 11.29 -15.50 -14.62
CA LEU A 80 11.66 -16.44 -13.56
C LEU A 80 12.77 -15.92 -12.65
N MET A 81 13.67 -15.06 -13.16
CA MET A 81 14.68 -14.36 -12.36
C MET A 81 14.12 -13.16 -11.58
N ALA A 82 12.91 -12.72 -11.94
CA ALA A 82 12.18 -11.66 -11.26
C ALA A 82 11.26 -12.19 -10.14
N VAL A 83 11.21 -13.51 -9.94
CA VAL A 83 10.47 -14.13 -8.84
C VAL A 83 11.19 -13.78 -7.53
N PRO A 84 10.49 -13.25 -6.51
CA PRO A 84 11.08 -12.92 -5.22
C PRO A 84 11.76 -14.13 -4.59
N ASP A 85 12.73 -13.89 -3.71
CA ASP A 85 13.54 -14.91 -3.03
C ASP A 85 12.71 -16.15 -2.65
N LEU A 86 12.85 -17.22 -3.44
CA LEU A 86 12.18 -18.49 -3.19
C LEU A 86 12.96 -19.26 -2.15
N GLU A 87 12.26 -19.69 -1.10
CA GLU A 87 12.85 -20.58 -0.11
C GLU A 87 13.37 -21.84 -0.82
N THR A 88 14.67 -22.09 -0.64
CA THR A 88 15.36 -23.25 -1.18
C THR A 88 16.06 -23.96 -0.03
N ILE A 89 16.17 -25.28 -0.13
CA ILE A 89 16.89 -26.11 0.82
C ILE A 89 18.31 -25.57 1.03
N ASN A 90 18.67 -25.32 2.29
CA ASN A 90 20.02 -24.85 2.62
C ASN A 90 21.05 -25.96 2.35
N PHE A 91 22.20 -25.54 1.82
CA PHE A 91 23.31 -26.45 1.56
C PHE A 91 24.65 -25.75 1.77
N LYS A 92 25.66 -26.56 2.11
CA LYS A 92 27.06 -26.17 2.20
C LYS A 92 27.84 -26.77 1.04
N VAL A 93 28.53 -25.95 0.26
CA VAL A 93 29.41 -26.44 -0.81
C VAL A 93 30.69 -27.01 -0.20
N LEU A 94 30.95 -28.29 -0.44
CA LEU A 94 32.17 -28.97 0.01
C LEU A 94 33.29 -28.87 -1.02
N SER A 95 32.94 -28.93 -2.31
CA SER A 95 33.91 -28.85 -3.42
C SER A 95 33.25 -28.36 -4.70
N ARG A 96 33.96 -27.52 -5.45
CA ARG A 96 33.57 -27.05 -6.78
C ARG A 96 34.61 -27.51 -7.80
N LYS A 97 34.14 -28.12 -8.87
CA LYS A 97 34.90 -28.49 -10.07
C LYS A 97 34.30 -27.77 -11.27
N ASP A 98 35.00 -27.80 -12.40
CA ASP A 98 34.54 -27.10 -13.62
C ASP A 98 33.22 -27.64 -14.18
N GLN A 99 32.88 -28.89 -13.86
CA GLN A 99 31.69 -29.58 -14.39
C GLN A 99 30.63 -29.92 -13.33
N TYR A 100 30.97 -29.85 -12.04
CA TYR A 100 30.04 -30.27 -10.97
C TYR A 100 30.39 -29.64 -9.63
N GLU A 101 29.42 -29.68 -8.72
CA GLU A 101 29.57 -29.27 -7.33
C GLU A 101 29.13 -30.38 -6.39
N ILE A 102 29.86 -30.55 -5.30
CA ILE A 102 29.49 -31.43 -4.21
C ILE A 102 28.93 -30.56 -3.09
N ARG A 103 27.68 -30.84 -2.71
CA ARG A 103 26.92 -30.09 -1.70
C ARG A 103 26.49 -31.01 -0.58
N GLU A 104 26.74 -30.59 0.65
CA GLU A 104 26.15 -31.17 1.86
C GLU A 104 24.83 -30.45 2.11
N VAL A 105 23.74 -31.20 2.21
CA VAL A 105 22.39 -30.68 2.33
C VAL A 105 21.88 -30.95 3.74
N GLU A 106 21.26 -29.96 4.37
CA GLU A 106 20.65 -30.15 5.69
C GLU A 106 19.45 -31.11 5.62
N PRO A 107 19.11 -31.83 6.71
CA PRO A 107 17.95 -32.70 6.73
C PRO A 107 16.65 -31.89 6.78
N TYR A 108 15.77 -32.09 5.79
CA TYR A 108 14.45 -31.47 5.71
C TYR A 108 13.35 -32.53 5.52
N PHE A 109 12.13 -32.16 5.89
CA PHE A 109 10.94 -32.93 5.50
C PHE A 109 10.58 -32.60 4.05
N VAL A 110 10.49 -33.64 3.22
CA VAL A 110 10.17 -33.50 1.80
C VAL A 110 8.87 -34.24 1.53
N ALA A 111 7.91 -33.52 0.94
CA ALA A 111 6.71 -34.14 0.38
C ALA A 111 7.06 -34.71 -1.00
N GLU A 112 6.82 -36.00 -1.18
CA GLU A 112 7.12 -36.70 -2.42
C GLU A 112 5.86 -37.36 -2.98
N THR A 113 5.79 -37.45 -4.30
CA THR A 113 4.75 -38.19 -5.00
C THR A 113 5.37 -39.05 -6.10
N THR A 114 4.71 -40.15 -6.42
CA THR A 114 5.18 -41.06 -7.46
C THR A 114 4.55 -40.72 -8.80
N MET A 115 5.38 -40.53 -9.82
CA MET A 115 4.91 -40.21 -11.15
C MET A 115 4.17 -41.38 -11.81
N PRO A 116 2.96 -41.18 -12.36
CA PRO A 116 2.26 -42.23 -13.07
C PRO A 116 2.99 -42.54 -14.38
N GLY A 117 3.37 -43.80 -14.57
CA GLY A 117 4.13 -44.23 -15.73
C GLY A 117 4.86 -45.54 -15.49
N LYS A 118 5.29 -46.22 -16.58
CA LYS A 118 6.08 -47.47 -16.52
C LYS A 118 7.53 -47.30 -16.99
N LYS A 119 7.86 -46.12 -17.51
CA LYS A 119 9.20 -45.77 -18.02
C LYS A 119 9.72 -44.57 -17.20
N GLY A 120 10.95 -44.12 -17.46
CA GLY A 120 11.59 -43.00 -16.75
C GLY A 120 10.84 -41.67 -16.88
N PHE A 121 11.56 -40.55 -16.84
CA PHE A 121 10.95 -39.22 -16.89
C PHE A 121 9.94 -39.07 -18.05
N ASP A 122 8.70 -38.73 -17.73
CA ASP A 122 7.63 -38.41 -18.66
C ASP A 122 7.03 -37.05 -18.30
N PHE A 123 6.99 -36.14 -19.26
CA PHE A 123 6.50 -34.78 -19.03
C PHE A 123 5.03 -34.76 -18.60
N PHE A 124 4.20 -35.63 -19.19
CA PHE A 124 2.77 -35.66 -18.89
C PHE A 124 2.53 -36.21 -17.48
N GLY A 125 3.15 -37.33 -17.12
CA GLY A 125 3.12 -37.85 -15.75
C GLY A 125 3.69 -36.87 -14.73
N ALA A 126 4.78 -36.18 -15.05
CA ALA A 126 5.40 -35.20 -14.16
C ALA A 126 4.47 -34.01 -13.91
N SER A 127 3.77 -33.52 -14.94
CA SER A 127 2.79 -32.44 -14.80
C SER A 127 1.62 -32.84 -13.92
N GLN A 128 1.10 -34.07 -14.05
CA GLN A 128 0.05 -34.57 -13.16
C GLN A 128 0.53 -34.65 -11.70
N SER A 129 1.74 -35.16 -11.49
CA SER A 129 2.35 -35.30 -10.17
C SER A 129 2.61 -33.95 -9.51
N PHE A 130 3.03 -32.96 -10.31
CA PHE A 130 3.19 -31.59 -9.84
C PHE A 130 1.87 -31.01 -9.30
N ASN A 131 0.76 -31.25 -9.99
CA ASN A 131 -0.55 -30.79 -9.54
C ASN A 131 -0.93 -31.40 -8.18
N VAL A 132 -0.61 -32.68 -7.93
CA VAL A 132 -0.83 -33.33 -6.62
C VAL A 132 -0.01 -32.65 -5.51
N LEU A 133 1.25 -32.30 -5.78
CA LEU A 133 2.06 -31.57 -4.80
C LEU A 133 1.56 -30.12 -4.61
N ALA A 134 1.09 -29.47 -5.67
CA ALA A 134 0.51 -28.13 -5.59
C ALA A 134 -0.78 -28.15 -4.75
N GLU A 135 -1.63 -29.16 -4.95
CA GLU A 135 -2.81 -29.41 -4.13
C GLU A 135 -2.41 -29.55 -2.66
N TYR A 136 -1.43 -30.41 -2.31
CA TYR A 136 -0.93 -30.51 -0.94
C TYR A 136 -0.45 -29.18 -0.34
N LEU A 137 0.20 -28.32 -1.14
CA LEU A 137 0.73 -27.02 -0.68
C LEU A 137 -0.35 -25.94 -0.51
N PHE A 138 -1.37 -25.93 -1.37
CA PHE A 138 -2.35 -24.83 -1.43
C PHE A 138 -3.73 -25.20 -0.88
N GLU A 139 -4.05 -26.49 -0.74
CA GLU A 139 -5.35 -26.96 -0.23
C GLU A 139 -5.48 -26.77 1.29
N TYR A 140 -4.37 -26.71 2.04
CA TYR A 140 -4.38 -26.35 3.47
C TYR A 140 -4.38 -24.84 3.70
N THR A 141 -5.41 -24.14 3.21
CA THR A 141 -5.74 -22.79 3.65
C THR A 141 -7.15 -22.77 4.25
N GLU A 142 -7.28 -23.28 5.48
CA GLU A 142 -8.40 -22.96 6.39
C GLU A 142 -8.03 -21.83 7.35
#